data_AF-A0A1M6ZVE6-F1
#
_entry.id   AF-A0A1M6ZVE6-F1
#
_cell.length_a   1.000
_cell.length_b   1.000
_cell.length_c   1.000
_cell.angle_alpha   90.00
_cell.angle_beta   90.00
_cell.angle_gamma   90.00
#
_symmetry.space_group_name_H-M   'P 1'
#
loop_
_entity.id
_entity.type
_entity.pdbx_description
1 polymer ?
#
loop_
_entity_poly.entity_id
_entity_poly.type
_entity_poly.pdbx_seq_one_letter_code
_entity_poly.pdbx_strand_id
1 'polypeptide(L)'
;MEVSLKIIAFIMLIFPTIYQAIVGFRTKDQAVVKKTGWQAVIMQLIGTLLAYFIFIKIGQDKQIAIYVGFMFFLSLAILVLIQNILIYLRNNNDKF
;
A
#
# COMPACT_ATOMS: atom_id res chain seq x y z
N MET A 1 9.01 -1.20 -25.11
CA MET A 1 7.62 -1.49 -24.72
C MET A 1 7.54 -2.30 -23.42
N GLU A 2 8.25 -3.43 -23.30
CA GLU A 2 8.23 -4.26 -22.08
C GLU A 2 8.73 -3.53 -20.82
N VAL A 3 9.84 -2.79 -20.91
CA VAL A 3 10.39 -2.01 -19.79
C VAL A 3 9.37 -0.99 -19.28
N SER A 4 8.71 -0.27 -20.19
CA SER A 4 7.67 0.70 -19.85
C SER A 4 6.49 0.04 -19.12
N LEU A 5 6.05 -1.14 -19.58
CA LEU A 5 4.97 -1.90 -18.92
C LEU A 5 5.37 -2.40 -17.53
N LYS A 6 6.62 -2.83 -17.34
CA LYS A 6 7.16 -3.19 -16.01
C LYS A 6 7.16 -2.00 -15.05
N ILE A 7 7.56 -0.82 -15.52
CA ILE A 7 7.51 0.42 -14.71
C ILE A 7 6.06 0.73 -14.32
N ILE A 8 5.11 0.64 -15.26
CA ILE A 8 3.69 0.87 -14.98
C ILE A 8 3.17 -0.12 -13.93
N ALA A 9 3.47 -1.42 -14.08
CA ALA A 9 3.09 -2.44 -13.11
C ALA A 9 3.68 -2.16 -11.71
N PHE A 10 4.94 -1.75 -11.65
CA PHE A 10 5.58 -1.37 -10.39
C PHE A 10 4.90 -0.15 -9.73
N ILE A 11 4.60 0.89 -10.51
CA ILE A 11 3.88 2.08 -10.03
C ILE A 11 2.51 1.69 -9.46
N MET A 12 1.77 0.82 -10.15
CA MET A 12 0.46 0.34 -9.68
C MET A 12 0.55 -0.40 -8.34
N LEU A 13 1.67 -1.08 -8.09
CA LEU A 13 1.89 -1.86 -6.87
C LEU A 13 2.37 -1.00 -5.69
N ILE A 14 3.19 0.04 -5.92
CA ILE A 14 3.75 0.89 -4.85
C ILE A 14 2.80 2.03 -4.45
N PHE A 15 1.96 2.51 -5.39
CA PHE A 15 1.09 3.66 -5.17
C PHE A 15 0.18 3.56 -3.93
N PRO A 16 -0.47 2.42 -3.63
CA PRO A 16 -1.29 2.27 -2.44
C PRO A 16 -0.50 2.48 -1.14
N THR A 17 0.75 2.02 -1.10
CA THR A 17 1.65 2.20 0.05
C THR A 17 2.02 3.67 0.26
N ILE A 18 2.35 4.37 -0.82
CA ILE A 18 2.65 5.81 -0.78
C ILE A 18 1.42 6.61 -0.32
N TYR A 19 0.24 6.28 -0.86
CA TYR A 19 -1.02 6.91 -0.48
C TYR A 19 -1.30 6.77 1.02
N GLN A 20 -1.19 5.56 1.57
CA GLN A 20 -1.40 5.33 3.01
C GLN A 20 -0.34 6.02 3.86
N ALA A 21 0.91 6.10 3.41
CA ALA A 21 1.98 6.78 4.14
C ALA A 21 1.65 8.26 4.30
N ILE A 22 1.36 8.93 3.18
CA ILE A 22 1.09 10.38 3.18
C ILE A 22 -0.15 10.70 4.02
N VAL A 23 -1.26 10.01 3.78
CA VAL A 23 -2.52 10.35 4.46
C VAL A 23 -2.49 9.90 5.93
N GLY A 24 -1.98 8.71 6.20
CA GLY A 24 -1.95 8.14 7.54
C GLY A 24 -0.98 8.85 8.50
N PHE A 25 0.15 9.41 8.02
CA PHE A 25 1.02 10.24 8.87
C PHE A 25 0.51 11.68 9.04
N ARG A 26 -0.34 12.18 8.14
CA ARG A 26 -0.90 13.53 8.24
C ARG A 26 -2.06 13.62 9.23
N THR A 27 -2.80 12.53 9.43
CA THR A 27 -3.96 12.52 10.33
C THR A 27 -3.56 12.34 11.79
N LYS A 28 -4.37 12.90 12.70
CA LYS A 28 -4.27 12.69 14.15
C LYS A 28 -5.33 11.70 14.67
N ASP A 29 -6.23 11.26 13.81
CA ASP A 29 -7.37 10.42 14.15
C ASP A 29 -7.14 8.97 13.67
N GLN A 30 -7.23 8.03 14.61
CA GLN A 30 -7.12 6.58 14.34
C GLN A 30 -8.23 6.08 13.40
N ALA A 31 -9.43 6.65 13.47
CA ALA A 31 -10.52 6.26 12.59
C ALA A 31 -10.21 6.58 11.12
N VAL A 32 -9.55 7.71 10.88
CA VAL A 32 -9.10 8.10 9.53
C VAL A 32 -8.00 7.15 9.05
N VAL A 33 -7.00 6.82 9.88
CA VAL A 33 -5.94 5.85 9.51
C VAL A 33 -6.54 4.50 9.11
N LYS A 34 -7.52 4.00 9.88
CA LYS A 34 -8.20 2.74 9.58
C LYS A 34 -8.98 2.82 8.27
N LYS A 35 -9.72 3.91 8.04
CA LYS A 35 -10.50 4.12 6.80
C LYS A 35 -9.57 4.17 5.58
N THR A 36 -8.49 4.93 5.63
CA THR A 36 -7.53 5.03 4.52
C THR A 36 -6.76 3.73 4.34
N GLY A 37 -6.46 3.00 5.42
CA GLY A 37 -5.85 1.68 5.36
C GLY A 37 -6.71 0.70 4.57
N TRP A 38 -8.03 0.67 4.80
CA TRP A 38 -8.96 -0.15 4.00
C TRP A 38 -9.00 0.28 2.54
N GLN A 39 -8.98 1.59 2.26
CA GLN A 39 -8.90 2.08 0.88
C GLN A 39 -7.60 1.62 0.19
N ALA A 40 -6.46 1.74 0.88
CA ALA A 40 -5.17 1.30 0.37
C ALA A 40 -5.11 -0.22 0.13
N VAL A 41 -5.75 -1.02 1.00
CA VAL A 41 -5.90 -2.47 0.79
C VAL A 41 -6.66 -2.78 -0.51
N ILE A 42 -7.80 -2.12 -0.74
CA ILE A 42 -8.58 -2.31 -1.97
C ILE A 42 -7.75 -1.89 -3.19
N MET A 43 -7.05 -0.76 -3.10
CA MET A 43 -6.15 -0.29 -4.15
C MET A 43 -5.00 -1.28 -4.42
N GLN A 44 -4.45 -1.93 -3.38
CA GLN A 44 -3.41 -2.93 -3.52
C GLN A 44 -3.90 -4.17 -4.25
N LEU A 45 -5.12 -4.64 -3.95
CA LEU A 45 -5.74 -5.77 -4.65
C LEU A 45 -5.93 -5.45 -6.13
N ILE A 46 -6.47 -4.27 -6.45
CA ILE A 46 -6.68 -3.81 -7.83
C ILE A 46 -5.32 -3.67 -8.55
N GLY A 47 -4.35 -3.01 -7.93
CA GLY A 47 -3.01 -2.83 -8.49
C GLY A 47 -2.30 -4.15 -8.76
N THR A 48 -2.47 -5.13 -7.88
CA THR A 48 -1.91 -6.49 -8.05
C THR A 48 -2.55 -7.23 -9.21
N LEU A 49 -3.88 -7.14 -9.36
CA LEU A 49 -4.58 -7.73 -10.51
C LEU A 49 -4.15 -7.08 -11.84
N LEU A 50 -4.04 -5.75 -11.88
CA LEU A 50 -3.58 -5.04 -13.08
C LEU A 50 -2.13 -5.41 -13.43
N ALA A 51 -1.24 -5.44 -12.45
CA ALA A 51 0.14 -5.89 -12.64
C ALA A 51 0.17 -7.33 -13.17
N TYR A 52 -0.62 -8.24 -12.60
CA TYR A 52 -0.72 -9.62 -13.04
C TYR A 52 -1.10 -9.74 -14.53
N PHE A 53 -2.10 -8.99 -15.00
CA PHE A 53 -2.46 -8.96 -16.42
C PHE A 53 -1.36 -8.38 -17.30
N ILE A 54 -0.65 -7.35 -16.82
CA ILE A 54 0.50 -6.79 -17.54
C ILE A 54 1.61 -7.83 -17.68
N PHE A 55 1.95 -8.55 -16.62
CA PHE A 55 2.99 -9.60 -16.65
C PHE A 55 2.64 -10.75 -17.59
N ILE A 56 1.36 -11.17 -17.64
CA ILE A 56 0.88 -12.13 -18.65
C ILE A 56 1.09 -11.58 -20.07
N LYS A 57 0.72 -10.32 -20.31
CA LYS A 57 0.78 -9.70 -21.65
C LYS A 57 2.20 -9.60 -22.19
N ILE A 58 3.20 -9.41 -21.33
CA ILE A 58 4.63 -9.34 -21.71
C ILE A 58 5.34 -10.69 -21.65
N GLY A 59 4.61 -11.80 -21.47
CA GLY A 59 5.18 -13.16 -21.44
C GLY A 59 6.11 -13.43 -20.25
N GLN A 60 5.98 -12.66 -19.17
CA GLN A 60 6.80 -12.81 -17.95
C GLN A 60 6.07 -13.64 -16.90
N ASP A 61 6.80 -14.06 -15.86
CA ASP A 61 6.22 -14.81 -14.76
C ASP A 61 5.24 -13.94 -13.96
N LYS A 62 3.96 -14.26 -14.13
CA LYS A 62 2.83 -13.64 -13.44
C LYS A 62 2.86 -13.82 -11.92
N GLN A 63 3.57 -14.83 -11.40
CA GLN A 63 3.74 -15.02 -9.96
C GLN A 63 4.50 -13.85 -9.31
N ILE A 64 5.41 -13.20 -10.05
CA ILE A 64 6.12 -12.01 -9.58
C ILE A 64 5.13 -10.92 -9.14
N ALA A 65 4.06 -10.71 -9.90
CA ALA A 65 3.02 -9.74 -9.55
C ALA A 65 2.37 -10.05 -8.19
N ILE A 66 2.11 -11.34 -7.93
CA ILE A 66 1.48 -11.81 -6.68
C ILE A 66 2.45 -11.64 -5.51
N TYR A 67 3.71 -12.08 -5.66
CA TYR A 67 4.71 -11.95 -4.61
C TYR A 67 4.99 -10.49 -4.24
N VAL A 68 5.16 -9.63 -5.24
CA VAL A 68 5.39 -8.20 -5.02
C VAL A 68 4.13 -7.54 -4.45
N GLY A 69 2.94 -7.89 -4.95
CA GLY A 69 1.66 -7.43 -4.40
C GLY A 69 1.49 -7.79 -2.92
N PHE A 70 1.86 -9.02 -2.53
CA PHE A 70 1.82 -9.45 -1.14
C PHE A 70 2.85 -8.74 -0.27
N MET A 71 4.06 -8.49 -0.80
CA MET A 71 5.09 -7.72 -0.09
C MET A 71 4.60 -6.29 0.23
N PHE A 72 3.98 -5.60 -0.73
CA PHE A 72 3.40 -4.27 -0.50
C PHE A 72 2.17 -4.31 0.42
N PHE A 73 1.36 -5.36 0.35
CA PHE A 73 0.26 -5.56 1.31
C PHE A 73 0.77 -5.70 2.75
N LEU A 74 1.83 -6.49 2.98
CA LEU A 74 2.44 -6.60 4.29
C LEU A 74 3.03 -5.26 4.76
N SER A 75 3.63 -4.51 3.83
CA SER A 75 4.19 -3.18 4.09
C SER A 75 3.09 -2.19 4.52
N LEU A 76 1.91 -2.24 3.89
CA LEU A 76 0.73 -1.49 4.30
C LEU A 76 0.29 -1.84 5.72
N ALA A 77 0.23 -3.13 6.06
CA ALA A 77 -0.18 -3.57 7.39
C ALA A 77 0.76 -3.04 8.49
N ILE A 78 2.08 -3.14 8.26
CA ILE A 78 3.11 -2.60 9.15
C ILE A 78 2.96 -1.08 9.28
N LEU A 79 2.76 -0.37 8.17
CA LEU A 79 2.61 1.07 8.15
C LEU A 79 1.40 1.54 8.96
N VAL A 80 0.24 0.88 8.81
CA VAL A 80 -0.97 1.17 9.60
C VAL A 80 -0.73 0.90 11.09
N LEU A 81 -0.01 -0.17 11.43
CA LEU A 81 0.34 -0.47 12.82
C LEU A 81 1.19 0.64 13.43
N ILE A 82 2.25 1.07 12.75
CA ILE A 82 3.13 2.17 13.19
C ILE A 82 2.32 3.45 13.38
N GLN A 83 1.45 3.80 12.43
CA GLN A 83 0.61 5.00 12.51
C GLN A 83 -0.30 4.97 13.75
N ASN A 84 -0.93 3.83 14.04
CA ASN A 84 -1.77 3.69 15.23
C ASN A 84 -0.96 3.80 16.54
N ILE A 85 0.24 3.22 16.60
CA ILE A 85 1.13 3.33 17.76
C ILE A 85 1.53 4.80 18.00
N LEU A 86 1.93 5.51 16.95
CA LEU A 86 2.33 6.91 17.05
C LEU A 86 1.18 7.81 17.52
N ILE A 87 -0.04 7.59 16.99
CA ILE A 87 -1.23 8.34 17.44
C ILE A 87 -1.54 8.02 18.91
N TYR A 88 -1.42 6.76 19.32
CA TYR A 88 -1.63 6.36 20.72
C TYR A 88 -0.63 7.04 21.66
N LEU A 89 0.67 7.02 21.33
CA LEU A 89 1.71 7.66 22.14
C LEU A 89 1.47 9.16 22.27
N ARG A 90 1.15 9.82 21.16
CA ARG A 90 0.82 11.26 21.15
C ARG A 90 -0.36 11.59 22.05
N ASN A 91 -1.47 10.85 21.92
CA ASN A 91 -2.69 11.13 22.67
C ASN A 91 -2.53 10.90 24.18
N ASN A 92 -1.51 10.14 24.60
CA ASN A 92 -1.18 9.96 26.01
C ASN A 92 -0.11 10.95 26.51
N ASN A 93 0.78 11.43 25.64
CA ASN A 93 1.69 12.54 25.98
C ASN A 93 0.96 13.87 26.13
N ASP A 94 -0.07 14.14 25.30
CA ASP A 94 -0.88 15.38 25.38
C ASP A 94 -1.77 15.42 26.66
N LYS A 95 -1.75 14.38 27.51
CA LYS A 95 -2.53 14.28 28.77
C LYS A 95 -1.73 14.57 30.04
N PHE A 96 -0.44 14.88 29.91
CA PHE A 96 0.43 15.34 31.00
C PHE A 96 0.83 16.80 30.75
#